data_AF-A0A2N3W2C8-F1
#
_entry.id   AF-A0A2N3W2C8-F1
#
_cell.length_a   1.000
_cell.length_b   1.000
_cell.length_c   1.000
_cell.angle_alpha   90.00
_cell.angle_beta   90.00
_cell.angle_gamma   90.00
#
_symmetry.space_group_name_H-M   'P 1'
#
loop_
_entity.id
_entity.type
_entity.pdbx_description
1 polymer ?
#
loop_
_entity_poly.entity_id
_entity_poly.type
_entity_poly.pdbx_seq_one_letter_code
_entity_poly.pdbx_strand_id
1 'polypeptide(L)'
;MTTTIHTILAEPTGAATPPPGPPPPYDPDHLVSAEAAREGALRVRVVRDGQVLADSTRPLLVREDGLPVRYYLPPEDVRLDLLSASDTRTTCPYKGVAAYWSLPDAPDMAWAYHEPLAAVTLIKDHLCFIGTESDTEPGEALAAD
;
A
#
# COMPACT_ATOMS: atom_id res chain seq x y z
N MET A 1 -7.05 22.08 10.61
CA MET A 1 -6.36 20.82 11.00
C MET A 1 -5.24 20.63 9.99
N THR A 2 -4.03 20.28 10.43
CA THR A 2 -2.91 20.00 9.52
C THR A 2 -3.05 18.58 8.98
N THR A 3 -2.98 18.40 7.67
CA THR A 3 -3.01 17.08 7.03
C THR A 3 -1.58 16.70 6.68
N THR A 4 -1.06 15.60 7.19
CA THR A 4 0.28 15.15 6.78
C THR A 4 0.22 14.51 5.39
N ILE A 5 1.13 14.88 4.48
CA ILE A 5 1.24 14.28 3.14
C ILE A 5 2.44 13.33 3.13
N HIS A 6 2.17 12.04 2.94
CA HIS A 6 3.20 11.04 2.69
C HIS A 6 3.26 10.76 1.20
N THR A 7 4.41 10.99 0.59
CA THR A 7 4.65 10.61 -0.80
C THR A 7 5.41 9.31 -0.85
N ILE A 8 4.83 8.28 -1.48
CA ILE A 8 5.54 7.05 -1.80
C ILE A 8 6.10 7.23 -3.20
N LEU A 9 7.43 7.27 -3.31
CA LEU A 9 8.08 7.17 -4.61
C LEU A 9 8.13 5.68 -4.98
N ALA A 10 7.33 5.31 -5.96
CA ALA A 10 7.43 3.99 -6.54
C ALA A 10 8.69 3.95 -7.41
N GLU A 11 9.81 3.56 -6.80
CA GLU A 11 11.09 3.49 -7.49
C GLU A 11 11.05 2.50 -8.67
N PRO A 12 11.84 2.73 -9.73
CA PRO A 12 12.01 1.77 -10.81
C PRO A 12 12.82 0.58 -10.28
N THR A 13 12.19 -0.33 -9.53
CA THR A 13 12.87 -1.56 -9.15
C THR A 13 12.74 -2.54 -10.30
N GLY A 14 13.85 -2.80 -10.99
CA GLY A 14 13.98 -3.89 -11.98
C GLY A 14 13.87 -5.29 -11.37
N ALA A 15 13.52 -5.39 -10.10
CA ALA A 15 13.13 -6.61 -9.43
C ALA A 15 11.69 -6.41 -8.95
N ALA A 16 10.77 -7.24 -9.46
CA ALA A 16 9.58 -7.60 -8.69
C ALA A 16 10.02 -7.84 -7.24
N THR A 17 9.22 -7.47 -6.25
CA THR A 17 9.44 -8.03 -4.91
C THR A 17 9.60 -9.53 -5.14
N PRO A 18 10.77 -10.15 -4.86
CA PRO A 18 10.86 -11.60 -5.04
C PRO A 18 9.67 -12.16 -4.27
N PRO A 19 8.93 -13.15 -4.80
CA PRO A 19 7.96 -13.84 -3.97
C PRO A 19 8.73 -14.12 -2.67
N PRO A 20 8.20 -13.71 -1.50
CA PRO A 20 8.95 -13.87 -0.28
C PRO A 20 9.47 -15.29 -0.32
N GLY A 21 10.79 -15.46 -0.11
CA GLY A 21 11.34 -16.79 0.15
C GLY A 21 10.40 -17.48 1.15
N PRO A 22 10.30 -18.82 1.11
CA PRO A 22 9.20 -19.58 1.73
C PRO A 22 8.73 -18.87 3.01
N PRO A 23 7.42 -18.54 3.11
CA PRO A 23 6.93 -17.61 4.13
C PRO A 23 7.51 -18.05 5.47
N PRO A 24 8.03 -17.10 6.27
CA PRO A 24 8.57 -17.46 7.57
C PRO A 24 7.54 -18.33 8.30
N PRO A 25 7.98 -19.36 9.04
CA PRO A 25 7.07 -20.21 9.78
C PRO A 25 6.13 -19.32 10.60
N TYR A 26 4.84 -19.70 10.65
CA TYR A 26 3.86 -18.96 11.41
C TYR A 26 4.33 -18.83 12.87
N ASP A 27 4.44 -17.59 13.32
CA ASP A 27 4.75 -17.22 14.69
C ASP A 27 3.47 -16.62 15.31
N PRO A 28 2.90 -17.23 16.35
CA PRO A 28 1.70 -16.71 17.00
C PRO A 28 1.92 -15.36 17.69
N ASP A 29 3.18 -15.00 17.99
CA ASP A 29 3.53 -13.74 18.64
C ASP A 29 3.80 -12.62 17.63
N HIS A 30 3.85 -12.93 16.32
CA HIS A 30 4.04 -11.94 15.25
C HIS A 30 2.77 -11.11 15.07
N LEU A 31 2.89 -9.81 15.36
CA LEU A 31 1.77 -8.89 15.32
C LEU A 31 1.63 -8.26 13.93
N VAL A 32 0.39 -8.30 13.44
CA VAL A 32 -0.06 -7.52 12.30
C VAL A 32 -1.36 -6.81 12.66
N SER A 33 -1.46 -5.53 12.35
CA SER A 33 -2.68 -4.77 12.54
C SER A 33 -2.95 -3.85 11.35
N ALA A 34 -4.22 -3.56 11.12
CA ALA A 34 -4.68 -2.58 10.17
C ALA A 34 -5.57 -1.55 10.89
N GLU A 35 -5.32 -0.26 10.66
CA GLU A 35 -6.10 0.83 11.26
C GLU A 35 -6.35 1.94 10.24
N ALA A 36 -7.52 2.56 10.30
CA ALA A 36 -7.78 3.75 9.49
C ALA A 36 -7.05 4.96 10.08
N ALA A 37 -6.46 5.78 9.22
CA ALA A 37 -6.05 7.11 9.65
C ALA A 37 -7.27 7.89 10.17
N ARG A 38 -7.05 8.77 11.14
CA ARG A 38 -8.07 9.74 11.51
C ARG A 38 -8.43 10.58 10.28
N GLU A 39 -9.71 10.81 10.06
CA GLU A 39 -10.21 11.58 8.92
C GLU A 39 -9.49 12.94 8.79
N GLY A 40 -8.97 13.21 7.59
CA GLY A 40 -8.23 14.43 7.26
C GLY A 40 -6.85 14.56 7.91
N ALA A 41 -6.39 13.58 8.70
CA ALA A 41 -5.07 13.64 9.35
C ALA A 41 -3.93 13.20 8.42
N LEU A 42 -4.22 12.36 7.43
CA LEU A 42 -3.22 11.76 6.56
C LEU A 42 -3.73 11.73 5.11
N ARG A 43 -2.85 12.16 4.20
CA ARG A 43 -2.98 11.98 2.76
C ARG A 43 -1.78 11.18 2.27
N VAL A 44 -2.02 10.11 1.52
CA VAL A 44 -0.97 9.31 0.89
C VAL A 44 -1.06 9.49 -0.61
N ARG A 45 0.05 9.90 -1.22
CA ARG A 45 0.19 10.01 -2.68
C ARG A 45 1.27 9.05 -3.16
N VAL A 46 0.96 8.28 -4.20
CA VAL A 46 1.91 7.40 -4.86
C VAL A 46 2.28 8.01 -6.20
N VAL A 47 3.56 8.31 -6.39
CA VAL A 47 4.08 8.97 -7.60
C VAL A 47 5.22 8.14 -8.18
N ARG A 48 5.20 7.98 -9.50
CA ARG A 48 6.32 7.40 -10.26
C ARG A 48 6.60 8.25 -11.47
N ASP A 49 7.85 8.66 -11.66
CA ASP A 49 8.28 9.48 -12.81
C ASP A 49 7.39 10.72 -13.05
N GLY A 50 6.89 11.34 -11.97
CA GLY A 50 5.97 12.47 -12.02
C GLY A 50 4.50 12.13 -12.28
N GLN A 51 4.18 10.87 -12.62
CA GLN A 51 2.81 10.37 -12.77
C GLN A 51 2.25 9.96 -11.41
N VAL A 52 1.10 10.53 -11.05
CA VAL A 52 0.34 10.10 -9.86
C VAL A 52 -0.39 8.79 -10.19
N LEU A 53 -0.11 7.75 -9.40
CA LEU A 53 -0.75 6.44 -9.50
C LEU A 53 -1.88 6.28 -8.48
N ALA A 54 -1.75 6.93 -7.33
CA ALA A 54 -2.79 6.96 -6.31
C ALA A 54 -2.71 8.25 -5.48
N ASP A 55 -3.85 8.72 -4.99
CA ASP A 55 -3.95 9.89 -4.12
C ASP A 55 -5.14 9.75 -3.20
N SER A 56 -4.90 9.43 -1.93
CA SER A 56 -5.93 9.07 -0.97
C SER A 56 -5.83 9.86 0.32
N THR A 57 -6.98 10.31 0.83
CA THR A 57 -7.14 10.87 2.18
C THR A 57 -7.76 9.86 3.16
N ARG A 58 -7.93 8.61 2.71
CA ARG A 58 -8.53 7.51 3.47
C ARG A 58 -7.61 6.29 3.55
N PRO A 59 -6.29 6.44 3.77
CA PRO A 59 -5.40 5.29 3.83
C PRO A 59 -5.67 4.44 5.08
N LEU A 60 -5.52 3.13 4.91
CA LEU A 60 -5.35 2.20 6.01
C LEU A 60 -3.85 2.02 6.28
N LEU A 61 -3.44 2.13 7.54
CA LEU A 61 -2.08 1.88 7.98
C LEU A 61 -1.98 0.44 8.44
N VAL A 62 -1.06 -0.30 7.86
CA VAL A 62 -0.71 -1.66 8.29
C VAL A 62 0.63 -1.62 9.00
N ARG A 63 0.63 -2.10 10.23
CA ARG A 63 1.83 -2.28 11.06
C ARG A 63 2.11 -3.77 11.14
N GLU A 64 3.35 -4.14 10.93
CA GLU A 64 3.82 -5.52 10.98
C GLU A 64 5.20 -5.55 11.62
N ASP A 65 5.41 -6.49 12.53
CA ASP A 65 6.67 -6.59 13.27
C ASP A 65 7.88 -6.68 12.35
N GLY A 66 8.87 -5.83 12.62
CA GLY A 66 10.12 -5.77 11.87
C GLY A 66 10.01 -5.15 10.47
N LEU A 67 8.85 -4.65 10.06
CA LEU A 67 8.64 -4.02 8.76
C LEU A 67 8.22 -2.54 8.87
N PRO A 68 8.53 -1.71 7.87
CA PRO A 68 7.99 -0.37 7.77
C PRO A 68 6.45 -0.38 7.71
N VAL A 69 5.83 0.71 8.16
CA VAL A 69 4.38 0.91 8.00
C VAL A 69 4.04 0.89 6.51
N ARG A 70 2.98 0.16 6.17
CA ARG A 70 2.48 0.09 4.80
C ARG A 70 1.12 0.76 4.70
N TYR A 71 0.90 1.52 3.64
CA TYR A 71 -0.38 2.16 3.38
C TYR A 71 -1.15 1.37 2.35
N TYR A 72 -2.40 1.05 2.70
CA TYR A 72 -3.37 0.39 1.84
C TYR A 72 -4.43 1.40 1.44
N LEU A 73 -4.55 1.63 0.15
CA LEU A 73 -5.38 2.67 -0.43
C LEU A 73 -6.63 2.05 -1.04
N PRO A 74 -7.81 2.66 -0.83
CA PRO A 74 -9.03 2.14 -1.41
C PRO A 74 -8.95 2.23 -2.95
N PRO A 75 -9.52 1.26 -3.68
CA PRO A 75 -9.35 1.16 -5.13
C PRO A 75 -9.90 2.38 -5.89
N GLU A 76 -10.85 3.12 -5.31
CA GLU A 76 -11.39 4.35 -5.92
C GLU A 76 -10.38 5.50 -5.97
N ASP A 77 -9.38 5.47 -5.10
CA ASP A 77 -8.33 6.49 -5.01
C ASP A 77 -7.08 6.08 -5.83
N VAL A 78 -7.16 4.95 -6.56
CA VAL A 78 -6.07 4.37 -7.34
C VAL A 78 -6.41 4.41 -8.83
N ARG A 79 -5.44 4.82 -9.66
CA ARG A 79 -5.52 4.81 -11.13
C ARG A 79 -5.34 3.39 -11.68
N LEU A 80 -6.29 2.51 -11.37
CA LEU A 80 -6.31 1.12 -11.85
C LEU A 80 -6.35 1.04 -13.38
N ASP A 81 -6.81 2.08 -14.08
CA ASP A 81 -6.77 2.19 -15.54
C ASP A 81 -5.34 2.25 -16.12
N LEU A 82 -4.35 2.63 -15.31
CA LEU A 82 -2.94 2.60 -15.68
C LEU A 82 -2.29 1.24 -15.41
N LEU A 83 -2.93 0.40 -14.59
CA LEU A 83 -2.37 -0.84 -14.08
C LEU A 83 -2.97 -2.05 -14.80
N SER A 84 -2.16 -3.08 -15.04
CA SER A 84 -2.62 -4.37 -15.56
C SER A 84 -2.47 -5.45 -14.50
N ALA A 85 -3.50 -6.30 -14.36
CA ALA A 85 -3.42 -7.44 -13.45
C ALA A 85 -2.28 -8.39 -13.86
N SER A 86 -1.55 -8.88 -12.88
CA SER A 86 -0.50 -9.87 -13.03
C SER A 86 -1.01 -11.27 -12.65
N ASP A 87 -0.40 -12.31 -13.20
CA ASP A 87 -0.63 -13.70 -12.79
C ASP A 87 0.07 -14.04 -11.45
N THR A 88 0.99 -13.18 -10.98
CA THR A 88 1.73 -13.38 -9.73
C THR A 88 0.78 -13.45 -8.54
N ARG A 89 1.00 -14.45 -7.68
CA ARG A 89 0.34 -14.62 -6.38
C ARG A 89 1.36 -15.00 -5.32
N THR A 90 1.22 -14.46 -4.12
CA THR A 90 2.07 -14.81 -2.97
C THR A 90 1.22 -15.08 -1.75
N THR A 91 1.68 -15.95 -0.85
CA THR A 91 0.97 -16.30 0.38
C THR A 91 1.70 -15.75 1.58
N CYS A 92 1.01 -14.94 2.39
CA CYS A 92 1.46 -14.45 3.68
C CYS A 92 0.68 -15.17 4.79
N PRO A 93 1.34 -15.78 5.78
CA PRO A 93 0.66 -16.51 6.86
C PRO A 93 -0.21 -15.61 7.75
N TYR A 94 0.02 -14.29 7.70
CA TYR A 94 -0.69 -13.30 8.52
C TYR A 94 -1.76 -12.51 7.75
N LYS A 95 -1.75 -12.55 6.41
CA LYS A 95 -2.62 -11.69 5.57
C LYS A 95 -3.39 -12.44 4.50
N GLY A 96 -3.01 -13.67 4.13
CA GLY A 96 -3.67 -14.45 3.09
C GLY A 96 -2.91 -14.41 1.76
N VAL A 97 -3.64 -14.49 0.64
CA VAL A 97 -3.06 -14.53 -0.70
C VAL A 97 -3.11 -13.14 -1.33
N ALA A 98 -1.97 -12.62 -1.75
CA ALA A 98 -1.86 -11.35 -2.46
C ALA A 98 -2.02 -11.55 -3.97
N ALA A 99 -2.81 -10.69 -4.60
CA ALA A 99 -2.87 -10.48 -6.05
C ALA A 99 -2.07 -9.24 -6.44
N TYR A 100 -1.48 -9.23 -7.63
CA TYR A 100 -0.53 -8.19 -8.05
C TYR A 100 -0.98 -7.47 -9.34
N TRP A 101 -0.52 -6.23 -9.48
CA TRP A 101 -0.70 -5.37 -10.63
C TRP A 101 0.63 -4.73 -11.06
N SER A 102 0.75 -4.49 -12.36
CA SER A 102 1.97 -4.04 -13.03
C SER A 102 1.71 -2.78 -13.85
N LEU A 103 2.75 -1.95 -13.97
CA LEU A 103 2.93 -1.06 -15.12
C LEU A 103 3.75 -1.78 -16.20
N PRO A 104 3.72 -1.32 -17.47
CA PRO A 104 4.52 -1.92 -18.55
C PRO A 104 6.02 -2.05 -18.23
N ASP A 105 6.56 -1.15 -17.41
CA ASP A 105 7.97 -1.05 -17.03
C ASP A 105 8.21 -1.26 -15.51
N ALA A 106 7.18 -1.68 -14.77
CA ALA A 106 7.26 -2.01 -13.34
C ALA A 106 6.36 -3.21 -13.03
N PRO A 107 6.87 -4.46 -13.14
CA PRO A 107 6.10 -5.65 -12.84
C PRO A 107 5.81 -5.77 -11.34
N ASP A 108 4.60 -6.22 -11.00
CA ASP A 108 4.18 -6.56 -9.64
C ASP A 108 4.37 -5.41 -8.62
N MET A 109 4.19 -4.18 -9.09
CA MET A 109 4.47 -2.98 -8.29
C MET A 109 3.40 -2.66 -7.25
N ALA A 110 2.19 -3.18 -7.43
CA ALA A 110 1.09 -3.01 -6.51
C ALA A 110 0.47 -4.36 -6.17
N TRP A 111 -0.06 -4.50 -4.97
CA TRP A 111 -0.76 -5.71 -4.55
C TRP A 111 -1.95 -5.42 -3.65
N ALA A 112 -2.86 -6.38 -3.58
CA ALA A 112 -4.04 -6.36 -2.71
C ALA A 112 -4.34 -7.75 -2.17
N TYR A 113 -5.08 -7.81 -1.07
CA TYR A 113 -5.64 -9.04 -0.52
C TYR A 113 -7.15 -9.04 -0.73
N HIS A 114 -7.67 -9.95 -1.56
CA HIS A 114 -9.12 -10.09 -1.79
C HIS A 114 -9.81 -10.90 -0.70
N GLU A 115 -9.07 -11.80 -0.06
CA GLU A 115 -9.53 -12.67 1.02
C GLU A 115 -8.56 -12.56 2.21
N PRO A 116 -8.48 -11.38 2.87
CA PRO A 116 -7.57 -11.17 3.98
C PRO A 116 -7.95 -11.98 5.22
N LEU A 117 -6.95 -12.35 6.03
CA LEU A 117 -7.18 -13.02 7.31
C LEU A 117 -7.79 -12.07 8.36
N ALA A 118 -8.40 -12.65 9.41
CA ALA A 118 -9.22 -11.96 10.40
C ALA A 118 -8.57 -10.68 10.98
N ALA A 119 -7.28 -10.72 11.30
CA ALA A 119 -6.52 -9.62 11.90
C ALA A 119 -6.40 -8.37 11.01
N VAL A 120 -6.55 -8.53 9.69
CA VAL A 120 -6.37 -7.46 8.70
C VAL A 120 -7.55 -7.35 7.74
N THR A 121 -8.75 -7.79 8.12
CA THR A 121 -9.95 -7.76 7.24
C THR A 121 -10.25 -6.40 6.63
N LEU A 122 -9.85 -5.31 7.29
CA LEU A 122 -10.01 -3.94 6.79
C LEU A 122 -9.32 -3.70 5.44
N ILE A 123 -8.19 -4.35 5.15
CA ILE A 123 -7.43 -4.11 3.90
C ILE A 123 -8.01 -4.82 2.68
N LYS A 124 -9.18 -5.46 2.82
CA LYS A 124 -9.82 -6.16 1.72
C LYS A 124 -9.92 -5.25 0.49
N ASP A 125 -9.40 -5.74 -0.63
CA ASP A 125 -9.39 -5.06 -1.94
C ASP A 125 -8.62 -3.73 -1.98
N HIS A 126 -8.01 -3.29 -0.88
CA HIS A 126 -7.17 -2.09 -0.86
C HIS A 126 -5.80 -2.40 -1.46
N LEU A 127 -5.24 -1.45 -2.21
CA LEU A 127 -3.96 -1.60 -2.88
C LEU A 127 -2.83 -0.99 -2.07
N CYS A 128 -1.72 -1.72 -1.96
CA CYS A 128 -0.45 -1.23 -1.46
C CYS A 128 0.56 -1.19 -2.62
N PHE A 129 1.55 -0.29 -2.53
CA PHE A 129 2.53 -0.07 -3.57
C PHE A 129 3.94 -0.35 -3.06
N ILE A 130 4.79 -0.87 -3.94
CA ILE A 130 6.23 -0.94 -3.71
C ILE A 130 6.81 0.46 -3.84
N GLY A 131 7.65 0.85 -2.90
CA GLY A 131 8.29 2.16 -2.91
C GLY A 131 8.86 2.51 -1.56
N THR A 132 9.61 3.60 -1.54
CA THR A 132 10.14 4.21 -0.32
C THR A 132 9.33 5.45 -0.01
N GLU A 133 9.03 5.65 1.28
CA GLU A 133 8.48 6.92 1.73
C GLU A 133 9.52 8.02 1.46
N SER A 134 9.09 9.05 0.74
CA SER A 134 9.90 10.18 0.35
C SER A 134 9.28 11.44 0.92
N ASP A 135 9.87 11.88 2.02
CA ASP A 135 9.55 13.08 2.77
C ASP A 135 8.09 13.20 3.28
N THR A 136 7.93 13.88 4.41
CA THR A 136 6.66 14.01 5.12
C THR A 136 6.43 15.49 5.35
N GLU A 137 5.58 16.10 4.52
CA GLU A 137 5.27 17.53 4.65
C GLU A 137 3.88 17.76 5.26
N PRO A 138 3.72 18.77 6.13
CA PRO A 138 2.41 19.22 6.54
C PRO A 138 1.70 19.86 5.35
N GLY A 139 0.63 19.24 4.88
CA GLY A 139 -0.29 19.81 3.90
C GLY A 139 -0.98 21.06 4.45
N GLU A 140 -0.88 22.16 3.70
CA GLU A 140 -1.65 23.37 3.96
C GLU A 140 -3.15 23.07 3.90
N ALA A 141 -3.87 23.48 4.94
CA ALA A 141 -5.32 23.43 4.95
C ALA A 141 -5.82 24.31 3.80
N LEU A 142 -6.45 23.71 2.78
CA LEU A 142 -7.29 24.45 1.85
C LEU A 142 -8.35 25.18 2.69
N ALA A 143 -8.15 26.48 2.89
CA ALA A 143 -9.17 27.35 3.45
C ALA A 143 -10.38 27.26 2.53
N ALA A 144 -11.46 26.65 3.01
CA ALA A 144 -12.76 26.80 2.40
C ALA A 144 -13.18 28.26 2.60
N ASP A 145 -13.37 28.98 1.49
CA ASP A 145 -14.01 30.30 1.45
C ASP A 145 -15.51 30.15 1.74
#